data_AF-A0A933JC02-F1
#
_entry.id   AF-A0A933JC02-F1
#
_cell.length_a   1.000
_cell.length_b   1.000
_cell.length_c   1.000
_cell.angle_alpha   90.00
_cell.angle_beta   90.00
_cell.angle_gamma   90.00
#
_symmetry.space_group_name_H-M   'P 1'
#
loop_
_entity.id
_entity.type
_entity.pdbx_description
1 polymer ?
#
loop_
_entity_poly.entity_id
_entity_poly.type
_entity_poly.pdbx_seq_one_letter_code
_entity_poly.pdbx_strand_id
1 'polypeptide(L)' 'MNKELKKAVKERILIFDGALGTYLGKFGLVHGDFKGHEGLNEYLSVSRPEVIKQTHSDYLAAGADVVETNTQYLLGETG' A
#
# COMPACT_ATOMS: atom_id res chain seq x y z
N MET A 1 -3.80 20.50 -4.26
CA MET A 1 -4.75 19.38 -4.46
C MET A 1 -5.18 19.34 -5.93
N ASN A 2 -4.94 18.21 -6.59
CA ASN A 2 -5.09 17.99 -8.03
C ASN A 2 -6.51 18.35 -8.53
N LYS A 3 -6.62 19.14 -9.62
CA LYS A 3 -7.91 19.56 -10.19
C LYS A 3 -8.74 18.37 -10.70
N GLU A 4 -8.07 17.36 -11.26
CA GLU A 4 -8.71 16.14 -11.74
C GLU A 4 -9.27 15.32 -10.58
N LEU A 5 -8.53 15.20 -9.47
CA LEU A 5 -9.03 14.51 -8.28
C LEU A 5 -10.27 15.21 -7.71
N LYS A 6 -10.24 16.54 -7.58
CA LYS A 6 -11.39 17.32 -7.11
C LYS A 6 -12.62 17.17 -8.00
N LYS A 7 -12.40 17.02 -9.31
CA LYS A 7 -13.48 16.78 -10.28
C LYS A 7 -14.03 15.36 -10.11
N ALA A 8 -13.16 14.36 -10.07
CA ALA A 8 -13.54 12.95 -9.95
C ALA A 8 -14.40 12.68 -8.70
N VAL A 9 -14.01 13.21 -7.54
CA VAL A 9 -14.78 13.08 -6.27
C VAL A 9 -16.19 13.69 -6.36
N LYS A 10 -16.42 14.68 -7.23
CA LYS A 10 -17.75 15.28 -7.44
C LYS A 10 -18.62 14.48 -8.40
N GLU A 11 -18.00 13.76 -9.33
CA GLU A 11 -18.69 13.06 -10.43
C GLU A 11 -19.02 11.61 -10.09
N ARG A 12 -18.23 10.98 -9.20
CA ARG A 12 -18.40 9.58 -8.82
C ARG A 12 -17.77 9.28 -7.46
N ILE A 13 -18.12 8.12 -6.92
CA ILE A 13 -17.43 7.53 -5.78
C ILE A 13 -16.02 7.11 -6.23
N LEU A 14 -15.01 7.41 -5.40
CA LEU A 14 -13.67 6.88 -5.55
C LEU A 14 -13.46 5.72 -4.57
N ILE A 15 -12.95 4.60 -5.08
CA ILE A 15 -12.64 3.42 -4.28
C ILE A 15 -11.17 3.46 -3.89
N PHE A 16 -10.89 3.38 -2.59
CA PHE A 16 -9.54 3.25 -2.05
C PHE A 16 -9.14 1.77 -1.97
N ASP A 17 -7.86 1.50 -1.93
CA ASP A 17 -7.34 0.16 -1.72
C ASP A 17 -7.66 -0.38 -0.30
N GLY A 18 -7.36 -1.66 -0.12
CA GLY A 18 -7.53 -2.34 1.16
C GLY A 18 -6.26 -2.31 2.01
N ALA A 19 -6.34 -2.96 3.18
CA ALA A 19 -5.21 -3.05 4.09
C ALA A 19 -4.03 -3.85 3.48
N LEU A 20 -2.92 -3.14 3.22
CA LEU A 20 -1.69 -3.70 2.65
C LEU A 20 -1.13 -4.85 3.51
N GLY A 21 -1.03 -4.66 4.83
CA GLY A 21 -0.47 -5.66 5.75
C GLY A 21 -1.19 -7.01 5.70
N THR A 22 -2.52 -7.01 5.57
CA THR A 22 -3.32 -8.24 5.45
C THR A 22 -3.09 -8.94 4.10
N TYR A 23 -2.83 -8.16 3.05
CA TYR A 23 -2.59 -8.70 1.71
C TYR A 23 -1.20 -9.34 1.59
N LEU A 24 -0.20 -8.79 2.28
CA LEU A 24 1.20 -9.26 2.23
C LEU A 24 1.39 -10.72 2.63
N GLY A 25 0.50 -11.28 3.46
CA GLY A 25 0.54 -12.69 3.87
C GLY A 25 0.52 -13.68 2.70
N LYS A 26 0.08 -13.26 1.51
CA LYS A 26 0.04 -14.10 0.29
C LYS A 26 1.40 -14.32 -0.36
N PHE A 27 2.41 -13.51 -0.05
CA PHE A 27 3.70 -13.53 -0.75
C PHE A 27 4.74 -14.47 -0.13
N GLY A 28 4.39 -15.21 0.93
CA GLY A 28 5.32 -16.15 1.58
C GLY A 28 6.57 -15.48 2.13
N LEU A 29 6.44 -14.24 2.64
CA LEU A 29 7.54 -13.44 3.18
C LEU A 29 8.19 -14.15 4.37
N VAL A 30 9.51 -14.10 4.43
CA VAL A 30 10.31 -14.69 5.51
C VAL A 30 11.02 -13.61 6.33
N HIS A 31 11.50 -13.96 7.52
CA HIS A 31 12.21 -13.04 8.42
C HIS A 31 13.33 -12.24 7.71
N GLY A 32 14.12 -12.90 6.86
CA GLY A 32 15.21 -12.25 6.10
C GLY A 32 14.77 -11.14 5.14
N ASP A 33 13.48 -11.06 4.81
CA ASP A 33 12.92 -10.04 3.91
C ASP A 33 12.74 -8.71 4.61
N PHE A 34 12.54 -8.71 5.92
CA PHE A 34 12.35 -7.52 6.73
C PHE A 34 13.68 -6.91 7.19
N LYS A 35 14.80 -7.62 6.99
CA LYS A 35 16.16 -7.17 7.38
C LYS A 35 16.27 -6.73 8.85
N GLY A 36 15.58 -7.42 9.77
CA GLY A 36 15.57 -7.08 11.20
C GLY A 36 14.53 -6.01 11.59
N HIS A 37 13.62 -5.66 10.68
CA HIS A 37 12.50 -4.76 10.92
C HIS A 37 11.16 -5.53 10.88
N GLU A 38 11.09 -6.68 11.55
CA GLU A 38 9.90 -7.52 11.54
C GLU A 38 8.69 -6.76 12.10
N GLY A 39 7.56 -6.87 11.40
CA GLY A 39 6.33 -6.12 11.73
C GLY A 39 6.28 -4.72 11.12
N LEU A 40 7.39 -4.18 10.59
CA LEU A 40 7.41 -2.92 9.86
C LEU A 40 7.32 -3.18 8.35
N ASN A 41 6.10 -3.34 7.85
CA ASN A 41 5.82 -3.66 6.45
C ASN A 41 6.34 -2.58 5.48
N GLU A 42 6.49 -1.34 5.93
CA GLU A 42 7.05 -0.23 5.17
C GLU A 42 8.46 -0.51 4.68
N TYR A 43 9.23 -1.30 5.43
CA TYR A 43 10.59 -1.66 5.05
C TYR A 43 10.63 -2.51 3.76
N LEU A 44 9.55 -3.24 3.47
CA LEU A 44 9.41 -4.01 2.22
C LEU A 44 9.41 -3.12 0.98
N SER A 45 9.11 -1.81 1.11
CA SER A 45 9.28 -0.85 0.01
C SER A 45 10.74 -0.74 -0.44
N VAL A 46 11.70 -1.06 0.44
CA VAL A 46 13.14 -1.05 0.16
C VAL A 46 13.67 -2.46 -0.09
N SER A 47 13.32 -3.42 0.77
CA SER A 47 13.88 -4.77 0.70
C SER A 47 13.21 -5.68 -0.31
N ARG A 48 11.91 -5.46 -0.60
CA ARG A 48 11.06 -6.26 -1.49
C ARG A 48 10.13 -5.36 -2.34
N PRO A 49 10.66 -4.37 -3.09
CA PRO A 49 9.85 -3.38 -3.82
C PRO A 49 8.90 -4.01 -4.85
N GLU A 50 9.23 -5.19 -5.37
CA GLU A 50 8.39 -5.96 -6.29
C GLU A 50 7.09 -6.43 -5.64
N VAL A 51 7.12 -6.80 -4.35
CA VAL A 51 5.94 -7.24 -3.60
C VAL A 51 4.97 -6.07 -3.38
N ILE A 52 5.51 -4.89 -3.03
CA ILE A 52 4.71 -3.68 -2.84
C ILE A 52 4.10 -3.22 -4.16
N LYS A 53 4.87 -3.22 -5.26
CA LYS A 53 4.36 -2.89 -6.61
C LYS A 53 3.26 -3.86 -7.06
N GLN A 54 3.44 -5.15 -6.81
CA GLN A 54 2.42 -6.15 -7.16
C GLN A 54 1.15 -5.92 -6.35
N THR A 55 1.28 -5.66 -5.04
CA THR A 55 0.13 -5.36 -4.17
C THR A 55 -0.68 -4.17 -4.67
N HIS A 56 -0.05 -3.04 -5.01
CA HIS A 56 -0.77 -1.91 -5.59
C HIS A 56 -1.39 -2.25 -6.95
N SER A 57 -0.67 -3.01 -7.78
CA SER A 57 -1.18 -3.45 -9.08
C SER A 57 -2.42 -4.33 -8.96
N ASP A 58 -2.44 -5.21 -7.96
CA ASP A 58 -3.59 -6.08 -7.66
C ASP A 58 -4.80 -5.28 -7.20
N TYR A 59 -4.62 -4.26 -6.36
CA TYR A 59 -5.70 -3.37 -5.95
C TYR A 59 -6.26 -2.54 -7.11
N LEU A 60 -5.38 -2.01 -7.97
CA LEU A 60 -5.81 -1.31 -9.18
C LEU A 60 -6.59 -2.25 -10.13
N ALA A 61 -6.12 -3.48 -10.31
CA ALA A 61 -6.81 -4.49 -11.12
C ALA A 61 -8.17 -4.90 -10.53
N ALA A 62 -8.32 -4.84 -9.19
CA ALA A 62 -9.58 -5.07 -8.50
C ALA A 62 -10.54 -3.86 -8.56
N GLY A 63 -10.12 -2.73 -9.14
CA GLY A 63 -10.95 -1.55 -9.34
C GLY A 63 -10.73 -0.43 -8.33
N ALA A 64 -9.65 -0.45 -7.54
CA ALA A 64 -9.27 0.72 -6.75
C ALA A 64 -8.90 1.89 -7.66
N ASP A 65 -9.41 3.08 -7.32
CA ASP A 65 -9.08 4.35 -7.97
C ASP A 65 -7.88 5.03 -7.32
N VAL A 66 -7.69 4.77 -6.03
CA VAL A 66 -6.65 5.37 -5.20
C VAL A 66 -5.95 4.26 -4.44
N VAL A 67 -4.62 4.33 -4.42
CA VAL A 67 -3.77 3.46 -3.61
C VAL A 67 -3.03 4.31 -2.59
N GLU A 68 -2.93 3.81 -1.36
CA GLU A 68 -2.14 4.44 -0.31
C GLU A 68 -0.66 4.06 -0.44
N THR A 69 0.23 4.96 -0.04
CA THR A 69 1.66 4.63 0.00
C THR A 69 1.96 3.68 1.17
N ASN A 70 2.92 2.77 0.99
CA ASN A 70 3.39 1.89 2.07
C ASN A 70 4.31 2.66 3.05
N THR A 71 3.74 3.62 3.78
CA THR A 71 4.46 4.56 4.66
C THR A 71 3.74 4.84 5.99
N GLN A 72 2.77 4.00 6.38
CA GLN A 72 1.82 4.26 7.48
C GLN A 72 2.51 4.61 8.81
N TYR A 73 3.53 3.86 9.23
CA TYR A 73 4.25 4.07 10.48
C TYR A 73 5.53 4.92 10.33
N LEU A 74 5.89 5.33 9.11
CA LEU A 74 7.07 6.18 8.86
C LEU A 74 6.82 7.66 9.15
N LEU A 75 5.56 8.08 9.30
CA LEU A 75 5.19 9.47 9.56
C LEU A 75 5.05 9.80 11.06
N GLY A 76 5.42 8.87 11.95
CA GLY A 76 5.46 9.13 13.39
C GLY A 76 4.09 9.12 14.08
N GLU A 77 3.02 8.75 13.38
CA GLU A 77 1.72 8.49 14.00
C GLU A 77 1.69 7.07 14.56
N THR A 78 2.12 6.94 15.82
CA THR A 78 1.80 5.77 16.62
C THR A 78 0.34 5.86 17.05
N GLY A 79 -0.47 4.87 16.67
CA GLY A 79 -1.82 4.69 17.20
C GLY A 79 -1.85 4.42 18.70
#